data_AF-A0A8B8AWQ0-F1
#
_entry.id   AF-A0A8B8AWQ0-F1
#
_cell.length_a   1.000
_cell.length_b   1.000
_cell.length_c   1.000
_cell.angle_alpha   90.00
_cell.angle_beta   90.00
_cell.angle_gamma   90.00
#
_symmetry.space_group_name_H-M   'P 1'
#
loop_
_entity.id
_entity.type
_entity.pdbx_description
1 polymer ?
#
loop_
_entity_poly.entity_id
_entity_poly.type
_entity_poly.pdbx_seq_one_letter_code
_entity_poly.pdbx_strand_id
1 'polypeptide(L)'
;MKTFFLALVAILILEISAQWKNEWDRPLNFHCPSSKSSIYQIVSTHNNKKEDRRFDFNCRRVHEVSGPVSCSLSGYVNDFDAPVLYTCPNGGYLNGVYSVHDNKKEDRRYRFRCCTGTPKPRYYHKNCKWTGYVNNWDETFNYLVPSGYVIRGVNSIHDNKKEDRRFKFEICQIAKH
;
A
#
# COMPACT_ATOMS: atom_id res chain seq x y z
N MET A 1 39.93 -6.18 -47.56
CA MET A 1 38.87 -6.93 -46.87
C MET A 1 38.63 -6.29 -45.50
N LYS A 2 37.36 -6.19 -45.11
CA LYS A 2 36.76 -5.18 -44.23
C LYS A 2 37.21 -5.27 -42.76
N THR A 3 37.58 -4.14 -42.17
CA THR A 3 37.75 -3.93 -40.73
C THR A 3 36.38 -3.95 -40.04
N PHE A 4 36.18 -4.86 -39.08
CA PHE A 4 34.97 -4.93 -38.27
C PHE A 4 35.12 -3.99 -37.06
N PHE A 5 34.30 -2.95 -37.00
CA PHE A 5 34.07 -2.16 -35.78
C PHE A 5 33.08 -2.92 -34.89
N LEU A 6 33.52 -3.34 -33.70
CA LEU A 6 32.64 -3.80 -32.63
C LEU A 6 31.99 -2.57 -31.99
N ALA A 7 30.73 -2.31 -32.33
CA ALA A 7 29.91 -1.33 -31.64
C ALA A 7 29.49 -1.89 -30.27
N LEU A 8 30.04 -1.32 -29.21
CA LEU A 8 29.66 -1.65 -27.83
C LEU A 8 28.32 -0.96 -27.53
N VAL A 9 27.22 -1.70 -27.66
CA VAL A 9 25.88 -1.20 -27.34
C VAL A 9 25.74 -1.20 -25.81
N ALA A 10 25.85 -0.02 -25.20
CA ALA A 10 25.54 0.17 -23.78
C ALA A 10 24.02 0.00 -23.59
N ILE A 11 23.62 -1.08 -22.93
CA ILE A 11 22.23 -1.29 -22.52
C ILE A 11 21.98 -0.35 -21.33
N LEU A 12 21.24 0.74 -21.56
CA LEU A 12 20.67 1.59 -20.52
C LEU A 12 19.61 0.78 -19.77
N ILE A 13 20.02 0.13 -18.68
CA ILE A 13 19.14 -0.35 -17.63
C ILE A 13 18.46 0.86 -16.99
N LEU A 14 17.20 1.11 -17.37
CA LEU A 14 16.33 2.00 -16.63
C LEU A 14 16.05 1.33 -15.28
N GLU A 15 16.81 1.71 -14.25
CA GLU A 15 16.44 1.38 -12.88
C GLU A 15 15.06 1.98 -12.62
N ILE A 16 14.06 1.11 -12.46
CA ILE A 16 12.75 1.51 -11.95
C ILE A 16 12.97 1.88 -10.48
N SER A 17 13.40 3.11 -10.23
CA SER A 17 13.54 3.64 -8.87
C SER A 17 12.14 3.84 -8.30
N ALA A 18 11.87 3.21 -7.16
CA ALA A 18 10.65 3.48 -6.39
C ALA A 18 10.62 4.98 -6.04
N GLN A 19 9.49 5.64 -6.30
CA GLN A 19 9.32 7.05 -5.98
C GLN A 19 8.74 7.16 -4.58
N TRP A 20 9.61 7.02 -3.58
CA TRP A 20 9.24 7.02 -2.17
C TRP A 20 8.30 8.20 -1.83
N LYS A 21 7.15 7.88 -1.23
CA LYS A 21 6.11 8.83 -0.83
C LYS A 21 6.33 9.36 0.58
N ASN A 22 7.38 8.90 1.26
CA ASN A 22 7.89 9.44 2.50
C ASN A 22 9.40 9.22 2.59
N GLU A 23 10.07 10.09 3.34
CA GLU A 23 11.45 9.87 3.79
C GLU A 23 11.48 9.10 5.11
N TRP A 24 12.67 8.65 5.50
CA TRP A 24 12.93 8.04 6.82
C TRP A 24 12.57 9.00 7.95
N ASP A 25 11.98 8.48 9.02
CA ASP A 25 11.57 9.20 10.24
C ASP A 25 10.54 10.31 9.95
N ARG A 26 10.00 10.34 8.71
CA ARG A 26 9.03 11.35 8.26
C ARG A 26 7.63 10.76 8.09
N PRO A 27 6.59 11.59 8.27
CA PRO A 27 5.23 11.17 8.02
C PRO A 27 5.03 10.68 6.59
N LEU A 28 4.22 9.63 6.45
CA LEU A 28 3.64 9.24 5.18
C LEU A 28 2.28 9.91 5.05
N ASN A 29 2.02 10.55 3.91
CA ASN A 29 0.71 11.09 3.57
C ASN A 29 0.43 10.86 2.08
N PHE A 30 -0.16 9.72 1.76
CA PHE A 30 -0.46 9.32 0.39
C PHE A 30 -1.94 9.05 0.20
N HIS A 31 -2.49 9.50 -0.93
CA HIS A 31 -3.76 9.01 -1.45
C HIS A 31 -3.75 9.00 -2.98
N CYS A 32 -4.54 8.12 -3.58
CA CYS A 32 -4.73 8.13 -5.02
C CYS A 32 -5.33 9.46 -5.51
N PRO A 33 -5.01 9.89 -6.74
CA PRO A 33 -5.48 11.16 -7.29
C PRO A 33 -6.99 11.19 -7.55
N SER A 34 -7.64 10.03 -7.67
CA SER A 34 -9.09 9.91 -7.83
C SER A 34 -9.71 9.13 -6.68
N SER A 35 -10.88 9.55 -6.23
CA SER A 35 -11.71 8.77 -5.30
C SER A 35 -12.16 7.43 -5.90
N LYS A 36 -12.21 7.32 -7.23
CA LYS A 36 -12.55 6.09 -7.98
C LYS A 36 -11.36 5.19 -8.27
N SER A 37 -10.23 5.42 -7.61
CA SER A 37 -9.04 4.58 -7.71
C SER A 37 -8.72 3.92 -6.37
N SER A 38 -8.21 2.71 -6.44
CA SER A 38 -7.66 1.96 -5.31
C SER A 38 -6.15 1.89 -5.44
N ILE A 39 -5.45 1.79 -4.31
CA ILE A 39 -4.06 1.33 -4.30
C ILE A 39 -4.05 -0.10 -4.87
N TYR A 40 -3.19 -0.35 -5.86
CA TYR A 40 -2.99 -1.68 -6.44
C TYR A 40 -1.55 -2.19 -6.32
N GLN A 41 -0.60 -1.30 -6.03
CA GLN A 41 0.77 -1.68 -5.75
C GLN A 41 1.23 -0.98 -4.48
N ILE A 42 1.92 -1.74 -3.63
CA ILE A 42 2.60 -1.23 -2.45
C ILE A 42 4.02 -1.73 -2.50
N VAL A 43 4.99 -0.82 -2.58
CA VAL A 43 6.41 -1.12 -2.43
C VAL A 43 6.85 -0.55 -1.09
N SER A 44 7.59 -1.33 -0.31
CA SER A 44 8.16 -0.83 0.94
C SER A 44 9.50 -1.46 1.22
N THR A 45 10.43 -0.66 1.75
CA THR A 45 11.75 -1.08 2.19
C THR A 45 12.02 -0.54 3.60
N HIS A 46 12.80 -1.29 4.37
CA HIS A 46 13.18 -0.97 5.75
C HIS A 46 14.67 -0.61 5.81
N ASN A 47 15.07 0.16 6.84
CA ASN A 47 16.47 0.51 7.07
C ASN A 47 16.84 0.35 8.55
N ASN A 48 17.71 -0.61 8.86
CA ASN A 48 18.13 -0.94 10.23
C ASN A 48 18.92 0.15 10.98
N LYS A 49 19.31 1.26 10.34
CA LYS A 49 19.90 2.40 11.07
C LYS A 49 18.84 3.42 11.49
N LYS A 50 17.72 3.42 10.78
CA LYS A 50 16.58 4.30 11.00
C LYS A 50 15.43 3.59 11.70
N GLU A 51 15.43 2.27 11.65
CA GLU A 51 14.36 1.40 12.13
C GLU A 51 12.99 1.92 11.69
N ASP A 52 12.92 2.16 10.38
CA ASP A 52 11.79 2.78 9.74
C ASP A 52 11.57 2.20 8.34
N ARG A 53 10.36 2.37 7.81
CA ARG A 53 9.96 2.00 6.46
C ARG A 53 9.63 3.19 5.59
N ARG A 54 10.13 3.17 4.35
CA ARG A 54 9.61 3.99 3.25
C ARG A 54 8.60 3.22 2.44
N PHE A 55 7.66 3.95 1.85
CA PHE A 55 6.59 3.39 1.05
C PHE A 55 6.48 4.08 -0.30
N ASP A 56 6.18 3.31 -1.34
CA ASP A 56 5.71 3.80 -2.63
C ASP A 56 4.43 3.08 -3.02
N PHE A 57 3.58 3.76 -3.78
CA PHE A 57 2.23 3.33 -4.10
C PHE A 57 1.87 3.67 -5.53
N ASN A 58 1.26 2.71 -6.22
CA ASN A 58 0.58 2.96 -7.49
C ASN A 58 -0.92 2.70 -7.38
N CYS A 59 -1.67 3.48 -8.15
CA CYS A 59 -3.12 3.51 -8.13
C CYS A 59 -3.71 3.01 -9.44
N ARG A 60 -4.81 2.26 -9.34
CA ARG A 60 -5.59 1.76 -10.48
C ARG A 60 -7.04 2.17 -10.31
N ARG A 61 -7.68 2.54 -11.40
CA ARG A 61 -9.11 2.82 -11.43
C ARG A 61 -9.91 1.57 -11.05
N VAL A 62 -10.95 1.75 -10.24
CA VAL A 62 -11.93 0.71 -9.91
C VAL A 62 -13.12 0.89 -10.86
N HIS A 63 -13.18 0.08 -11.92
CA HIS A 63 -14.13 0.30 -13.02
C HIS A 63 -15.57 -0.04 -12.67
N GLU A 64 -15.76 -0.90 -11.68
CA GLU A 64 -17.05 -1.37 -11.19
C GLU A 64 -17.75 -0.31 -10.34
N VAL A 65 -16.98 0.64 -9.77
CA VAL A 65 -17.51 1.73 -8.96
C VAL A 65 -18.05 2.83 -9.88
N SER A 66 -19.38 2.97 -9.91
CA SER A 66 -20.08 4.00 -10.66
C SER A 66 -20.71 5.05 -9.75
N GLY A 67 -20.97 6.24 -10.29
CA GLY A 67 -21.64 7.33 -9.56
C GLY A 67 -20.75 8.09 -8.58
N PRO A 68 -21.38 8.80 -7.62
CA PRO A 68 -20.69 9.52 -6.56
C PRO A 68 -19.95 8.57 -5.62
N VAL A 69 -18.76 9.00 -5.18
CA VAL A 69 -17.90 8.28 -4.23
C VAL A 69 -17.45 9.27 -3.18
N SER A 70 -17.56 8.90 -1.91
CA SER A 70 -17.02 9.65 -0.79
C SER A 70 -15.83 8.90 -0.20
N CYS A 71 -14.87 9.66 0.34
CA CYS A 71 -13.69 9.10 0.97
C CYS A 71 -13.48 9.75 2.34
N SER A 72 -13.11 8.93 3.32
CA SER A 72 -12.83 9.37 4.68
C SER A 72 -11.50 8.80 5.16
N LEU A 73 -10.69 9.64 5.80
CA LEU A 73 -9.50 9.20 6.55
C LEU A 73 -9.94 8.75 7.94
N SER A 74 -9.54 7.56 8.36
CA SER A 74 -9.81 7.05 9.70
C SER A 74 -9.11 7.88 10.80
N GLY A 75 -9.43 7.62 12.06
CA GLY A 75 -8.50 7.89 13.17
C GLY A 75 -7.26 7.00 13.09
N TYR A 76 -6.33 7.13 14.04
CA TYR A 76 -5.26 6.14 14.19
C TYR A 76 -5.88 4.78 14.53
N VAL A 77 -5.48 3.75 13.80
CA VAL A 77 -6.07 2.41 13.92
C VAL A 77 -5.25 1.48 14.81
N ASN A 78 -4.06 1.93 15.22
CA ASN A 78 -3.17 1.25 16.14
C ASN A 78 -2.37 2.28 16.95
N ASP A 79 -1.93 1.86 18.13
CA ASP A 79 -0.82 2.51 18.84
C ASP A 79 0.54 1.99 18.36
N PHE A 80 1.63 2.66 18.75
CA PHE A 80 2.99 2.18 18.47
C PHE A 80 3.18 0.82 19.16
N ASP A 81 3.98 -0.06 18.57
CA ASP A 81 4.20 -1.46 18.92
C ASP A 81 2.95 -2.36 18.80
N ALA A 82 1.76 -1.75 18.69
CA ALA A 82 0.50 -2.46 18.58
C ALA A 82 0.23 -2.93 17.13
N PRO A 83 -0.48 -4.06 16.96
CA PRO A 83 -0.84 -4.55 15.65
C PRO A 83 -1.84 -3.61 14.96
N VAL A 84 -1.76 -3.56 13.64
CA VAL A 84 -2.81 -3.04 12.78
C VAL A 84 -3.77 -4.18 12.45
N LEU A 85 -5.07 -3.95 12.62
CA LEU A 85 -6.12 -4.78 12.03
C LEU A 85 -7.29 -3.86 11.64
N TYR A 86 -7.36 -3.51 10.37
CA TYR A 86 -8.33 -2.51 9.90
C TYR A 86 -8.93 -2.91 8.55
N THR A 87 -10.25 -2.79 8.44
CA THR A 87 -11.00 -3.04 7.22
C THR A 87 -11.83 -1.80 6.88
N CYS A 88 -11.80 -1.39 5.61
CA CYS A 88 -12.55 -0.22 5.16
C CYS A 88 -14.05 -0.37 5.42
N PRO A 89 -14.70 0.64 6.04
CA PRO A 89 -16.11 0.58 6.38
C PRO A 89 -17.01 0.66 5.14
N ASN A 90 -18.29 0.30 5.29
CA ASN A 90 -19.35 0.54 4.30
C ASN A 90 -19.07 -0.03 2.90
N GLY A 91 -18.42 -1.19 2.83
CA GLY A 91 -18.02 -1.79 1.54
C GLY A 91 -16.97 -0.98 0.79
N GLY A 92 -16.20 -0.13 1.48
CA GLY A 92 -15.16 0.67 0.86
C GLY A 92 -13.92 -0.12 0.46
N TYR A 93 -12.99 0.58 -0.19
CA TYR A 93 -11.67 0.09 -0.59
C TYR A 93 -10.58 1.10 -0.21
N LEU A 94 -9.35 0.61 -0.07
CA LEU A 94 -8.19 1.38 0.35
C LEU A 94 -7.72 2.33 -0.76
N ASN A 95 -7.80 3.61 -0.50
CA ASN A 95 -7.44 4.69 -1.43
C ASN A 95 -6.16 5.43 -1.01
N GLY A 96 -5.85 5.44 0.29
CA GLY A 96 -4.70 6.16 0.81
C GLY A 96 -4.25 5.65 2.17
N VAL A 97 -3.03 6.00 2.52
CA VAL A 97 -2.35 5.64 3.77
C VAL A 97 -1.72 6.90 4.34
N TYR A 98 -1.95 7.12 5.63
CA TYR A 98 -1.21 8.10 6.40
C TYR A 98 -0.53 7.38 7.56
N SER A 99 0.71 7.73 7.87
CA SER A 99 1.39 7.23 9.06
C SER A 99 2.38 8.23 9.62
N VAL A 100 2.65 8.10 10.91
CA VAL A 100 3.72 8.83 11.61
C VAL A 100 4.64 7.82 12.26
N HIS A 101 5.93 8.11 12.25
CA HIS A 101 6.99 7.34 12.91
C HIS A 101 7.39 8.03 14.23
N ASP A 102 7.87 7.26 15.19
CA ASP A 102 8.41 7.73 16.46
C ASP A 102 9.75 7.06 16.73
N ASN A 103 10.84 7.84 16.83
CA ASN A 103 12.20 7.33 17.00
C ASN A 103 12.47 6.68 18.38
N LYS A 104 11.58 6.84 19.38
CA LYS A 104 11.76 6.14 20.67
C LYS A 104 11.19 4.73 20.58
N LYS A 105 10.10 4.58 19.83
CA LYS A 105 9.44 3.31 19.56
C LYS A 105 10.00 2.58 18.36
N GLU A 106 10.64 3.32 17.46
CA GLU A 106 11.11 2.85 16.17
C GLU A 106 10.00 2.14 15.37
N ASP A 107 8.83 2.77 15.40
CA ASP A 107 7.61 2.17 14.86
C ASP A 107 6.65 3.23 14.29
N ARG A 108 5.67 2.78 13.50
CA ARG A 108 4.64 3.61 12.88
C ARG A 108 3.23 3.34 13.38
N ARG A 109 2.46 4.42 13.57
CA ARG A 109 0.99 4.38 13.70
C ARG A 109 0.32 4.77 12.40
N TYR A 110 -0.76 4.07 12.05
CA TYR A 110 -1.41 4.16 10.75
C TYR A 110 -2.82 4.74 10.82
N ARG A 111 -3.18 5.46 9.75
CA ARG A 111 -4.54 5.88 9.42
C ARG A 111 -4.78 5.50 7.95
N PHE A 112 -5.98 5.09 7.63
CA PHE A 112 -6.32 4.62 6.28
C PHE A 112 -7.44 5.45 5.68
N ARG A 113 -7.22 5.92 4.45
CA ARG A 113 -8.24 6.59 3.65
C ARG A 113 -8.99 5.55 2.85
N CYS A 114 -10.28 5.41 3.15
CA CYS A 114 -11.18 4.49 2.46
C CYS A 114 -12.16 5.27 1.61
N CYS A 115 -12.49 4.75 0.42
CA CYS A 115 -13.51 5.31 -0.45
C CYS A 115 -14.64 4.30 -0.66
N THR A 116 -15.89 4.78 -0.72
CA THR A 116 -17.08 3.96 -0.98
C THR A 116 -18.13 4.75 -1.78
N GLY A 117 -18.99 4.04 -2.50
CA GLY A 117 -20.08 4.65 -3.26
C GLY A 117 -21.15 5.26 -2.35
N THR A 118 -21.70 6.41 -2.74
CA THR A 118 -22.73 7.12 -1.95
C THR A 118 -24.07 7.26 -2.69
N PRO A 119 -25.21 7.27 -1.98
CA PRO A 119 -25.36 7.11 -0.51
C PRO A 119 -25.07 5.68 -0.02
N LYS A 120 -25.08 4.70 -0.92
CA LYS A 120 -24.62 3.32 -0.68
C LYS A 120 -23.88 2.80 -1.91
N PRO A 121 -22.95 1.84 -1.75
CA PRO A 121 -22.26 1.25 -2.89
C PRO A 121 -23.24 0.53 -3.83
N ARG A 122 -23.12 0.79 -5.13
CA ARG A 122 -23.82 0.04 -6.20
C ARG A 122 -23.00 -1.16 -6.70
N TYR A 123 -22.22 -1.72 -5.78
CA TYR A 123 -21.36 -2.88 -5.97
C TYR A 123 -21.30 -3.64 -4.65
N TYR A 124 -20.80 -4.86 -4.69
CA TYR A 124 -20.48 -5.65 -3.51
C TYR A 124 -19.09 -6.30 -3.65
N HIS A 125 -18.54 -6.69 -2.51
CA HIS A 125 -17.29 -7.44 -2.44
C HIS A 125 -17.57 -8.94 -2.50
N LYS A 126 -16.81 -9.68 -3.30
CA LYS A 126 -16.84 -11.14 -3.36
C LYS A 126 -15.44 -11.73 -3.37
N ASN A 127 -15.32 -13.03 -3.07
CA ASN A 127 -14.05 -13.75 -3.08
C ASN A 127 -12.97 -13.05 -2.22
N CYS A 128 -13.38 -12.50 -1.08
CA CYS A 128 -12.48 -11.85 -0.15
C CYS A 128 -11.55 -12.87 0.49
N LYS A 129 -10.26 -12.54 0.55
CA LYS A 129 -9.26 -13.35 1.24
C LYS A 129 -8.14 -12.50 1.79
N TRP A 130 -7.60 -12.93 2.92
CA TRP A 130 -6.33 -12.44 3.41
C TRP A 130 -5.19 -13.07 2.63
N THR A 131 -4.18 -12.27 2.33
CA THR A 131 -2.89 -12.81 1.87
C THR A 131 -2.15 -13.51 3.02
N GLY A 132 -1.11 -14.27 2.67
CA GLY A 132 0.01 -14.48 3.60
C GLY A 132 0.70 -13.15 3.91
N TYR A 133 1.64 -13.15 4.86
CA TYR A 133 2.52 -11.98 5.04
C TYR A 133 3.28 -11.76 3.74
N VAL A 134 3.24 -10.53 3.21
CA VAL A 134 3.87 -10.20 1.93
C VAL A 134 5.37 -9.93 2.06
N ASN A 135 5.87 -9.89 3.30
CA ASN A 135 7.27 -9.68 3.65
C ASN A 135 7.63 -10.40 4.96
N ASN A 136 8.92 -10.63 5.16
CA ASN A 136 9.50 -10.83 6.48
C ASN A 136 10.01 -9.49 7.06
N TRP A 137 10.50 -9.52 8.31
CA TRP A 137 11.19 -8.38 8.91
C TRP A 137 12.45 -8.01 8.12
N ASP A 138 12.83 -6.74 8.13
CA ASP A 138 14.01 -6.14 7.48
C ASP A 138 14.01 -6.30 5.94
N GLU A 139 12.94 -6.86 5.38
CA GLU A 139 12.83 -7.13 3.95
C GLU A 139 12.07 -6.04 3.19
N THR A 140 12.52 -5.84 1.96
CA THR A 140 11.78 -5.09 0.94
C THR A 140 10.69 -5.96 0.34
N PHE A 141 9.52 -5.39 0.10
CA PHE A 141 8.47 -6.05 -0.66
C PHE A 141 7.92 -5.17 -1.77
N ASN A 142 7.38 -5.83 -2.79
CA ASN A 142 6.58 -5.24 -3.85
C ASN A 142 5.32 -6.09 -4.03
N TYR A 143 4.22 -5.65 -3.42
CA TYR A 143 2.95 -6.36 -3.48
C TYR A 143 2.06 -5.77 -4.58
N LEU A 144 1.62 -6.63 -5.50
CA LEU A 144 0.68 -6.30 -6.58
C LEU A 144 -0.68 -6.94 -6.31
N VAL A 145 -1.72 -6.11 -6.27
CA VAL A 145 -3.11 -6.55 -6.17
C VAL A 145 -3.54 -7.15 -7.51
N PRO A 146 -4.04 -8.39 -7.54
CA PRO A 146 -4.50 -9.03 -8.77
C PRO A 146 -5.52 -8.18 -9.54
N SER A 147 -5.59 -8.36 -10.86
CA SER A 147 -6.59 -7.68 -11.68
C SER A 147 -8.01 -8.04 -11.21
N GLY A 148 -8.90 -7.05 -11.18
CA GLY A 148 -10.27 -7.20 -10.66
C GLY A 148 -10.39 -7.24 -9.13
N TYR A 149 -9.27 -7.20 -8.39
CA TYR A 149 -9.28 -7.08 -6.93
C TYR A 149 -8.93 -5.66 -6.47
N VAL A 150 -9.34 -5.34 -5.25
CA VAL A 150 -8.94 -4.17 -4.47
C VAL A 150 -8.47 -4.59 -3.08
N ILE A 151 -7.69 -3.74 -2.41
CA ILE A 151 -7.41 -3.90 -0.98
C ILE A 151 -8.61 -3.35 -0.21
N ARG A 152 -9.18 -4.17 0.67
CA ARG A 152 -10.25 -3.81 1.58
C ARG A 152 -9.74 -3.63 3.01
N GLY A 153 -8.73 -4.40 3.40
CA GLY A 153 -8.19 -4.40 4.76
C GLY A 153 -6.68 -4.54 4.82
N VAL A 154 -6.12 -4.10 5.94
CA VAL A 154 -4.69 -4.14 6.25
C VAL A 154 -4.52 -4.80 7.61
N ASN A 155 -3.60 -5.75 7.69
CA ASN A 155 -3.13 -6.30 8.95
C ASN A 155 -1.61 -6.17 8.99
N SER A 156 -1.08 -5.75 10.14
CA SER A 156 0.36 -5.64 10.34
C SER A 156 0.72 -5.93 11.77
N ILE A 157 1.84 -6.63 11.97
CA ILE A 157 2.41 -6.89 13.28
C ILE A 157 3.80 -6.26 13.35
N HIS A 158 4.19 -5.85 14.56
CA HIS A 158 5.48 -5.25 14.90
C HIS A 158 6.32 -6.25 15.71
N ASP A 159 7.65 -6.17 15.61
CA ASP A 159 8.58 -6.93 16.44
C ASP A 159 9.67 -6.01 16.99
N ASN A 160 9.70 -5.82 18.31
CA ASN A 160 10.60 -4.87 18.98
C ASN A 160 12.08 -5.29 18.97
N LYS A 161 12.44 -6.50 18.54
CA LYS A 161 13.85 -6.85 18.33
C LYS A 161 14.32 -6.45 16.94
N LYS A 162 13.38 -6.34 16.01
CA LYS A 162 13.60 -5.95 14.62
C LYS A 162 13.30 -4.48 14.38
N GLU A 163 12.45 -3.88 15.22
CA GLU A 163 11.91 -2.53 15.05
C GLU A 163 11.39 -2.33 13.61
N ASP A 164 10.57 -3.30 13.21
CA ASP A 164 10.04 -3.40 11.87
C ASP A 164 8.61 -3.97 11.88
N ARG A 165 7.92 -3.89 10.73
CA ARG A 165 6.57 -4.37 10.49
C ARG A 165 6.47 -5.39 9.35
N ARG A 166 5.68 -6.46 9.59
CA ARG A 166 5.17 -7.34 8.53
C ARG A 166 3.76 -6.95 8.14
N PHE A 167 3.40 -7.16 6.87
CA PHE A 167 2.12 -6.74 6.32
C PHE A 167 1.35 -7.89 5.66
N LYS A 168 0.03 -7.87 5.85
CA LYS A 168 -0.97 -8.67 5.14
C LYS A 168 -2.07 -7.75 4.63
N PHE A 169 -2.68 -8.15 3.53
CA PHE A 169 -3.81 -7.42 2.96
C PHE A 169 -5.02 -8.33 2.79
N GLU A 170 -6.19 -7.81 3.12
CA GLU A 170 -7.46 -8.41 2.71
C GLU A 170 -7.77 -7.86 1.33
N ILE A 171 -7.81 -8.74 0.34
CA ILE A 171 -8.19 -8.38 -1.03
C ILE A 171 -9.56 -8.96 -1.36
N CYS A 172 -10.37 -8.21 -2.10
CA CYS A 172 -11.68 -8.64 -2.56
C CYS A 172 -11.86 -8.32 -4.04
N GLN A 173 -12.61 -9.13 -4.77
CA GLN A 173 -13.14 -8.72 -6.05
C GLN A 173 -14.31 -7.77 -5.84
N ILE A 174 -14.45 -6.80 -6.72
CA ILE A 174 -15.66 -5.96 -6.78
C ILE A 174 -16.54 -6.47 -7.92
N ALA A 175 -17.83 -6.65 -7.62
CA ALA A 175 -18.85 -6.95 -8.61
C ALA A 175 -19.97 -5.92 -8.49
N LYS A 176 -20.54 -5.51 -9.63
CA LYS A 176 -21.78 -4.73 -9.62
C LYS A 176 -22.91 -5.61 -9.08
N HIS A 177 -23.88 -4.97 -8.43
CA HIS A 177 -25.17 -5.64 -8.15
C HIS A 177 -25.82 -6.12 -9.44
#